data_AF-A0A9J6FTJ5-F1
#
_entry.id   AF-A0A9J6FTJ5-F1
#
_cell.length_a   1.000
_cell.length_b   1.000
_cell.length_c   1.000
_cell.angle_alpha   90.00
_cell.angle_beta   90.00
_cell.angle_gamma   90.00
#
_symmetry.space_group_name_H-M   'P 1'
#
loop_
_entity.id
_entity.type
_entity.pdbx_description
1 polymer ?
#
loop_
_entity_poly.entity_id
_entity_poly.type
_entity_poly.pdbx_seq_one_letter_code
_entity_poly.pdbx_strand_id
1 'polypeptide(L)'
;MFYANLCHQKLLNAGYYDEEGQFDVSEEVCIVINNMEYVRRALKPLHNELELEPIVAAIEQAEGDRAADKCRAAFQALLHNADEDVVHKILTIIAGLSEKALGPLIDYLDSNLRTLYESLMKVNFYRTLEAVWRVVLQELMLTARNNLGVRAGGLLPAAVLVAGRAAGVSSTRRTRALSLKSLHSLPYQDLDRLLKLHKADTADLIELYCLHRLDEQQRQIQAATAPFGTLTVRLSYNAAAECLCVDDKIEICKTLIT
;
A
#
# COMPACT_ATOMS: atom_id res chain seq x y z
N MET A 1 20.76 12.34 9.64
CA MET A 1 19.56 12.97 9.05
C MET A 1 19.00 14.11 9.88
N PHE A 2 19.78 15.19 10.01
CA PHE A 2 19.31 16.42 10.65
C PHE A 2 18.58 17.32 9.65
N TYR A 3 19.06 17.38 8.40
CA TYR A 3 18.50 18.23 7.34
C TYR A 3 17.05 17.88 6.98
N ALA A 4 16.74 16.61 6.71
CA ALA A 4 15.38 16.18 6.39
C ALA A 4 14.39 16.48 7.54
N ASN A 5 14.83 16.26 8.78
CA ASN A 5 14.05 16.59 9.97
C ASN A 5 13.88 18.10 10.15
N LEU A 6 14.93 18.90 9.91
CA LEU A 6 14.87 20.36 9.96
C LEU A 6 13.93 20.94 8.90
N CYS A 7 13.99 20.44 7.66
CA CYS A 7 13.10 20.86 6.59
C CYS A 7 11.64 20.54 6.91
N HIS A 8 11.37 19.35 7.45
CA HIS A 8 10.02 18.99 7.89
C HIS A 8 9.55 19.82 9.10
N GLN A 9 10.41 20.07 10.08
CA GLN A 9 10.09 20.94 11.22
C GLN A 9 9.84 22.39 10.79
N LYS A 10 10.57 22.90 9.80
CA LYS A 10 10.30 24.24 9.23
C LYS A 10 8.92 24.31 8.60
N LEU A 11 8.50 23.26 7.89
CA LEU A 11 7.14 23.17 7.36
C LEU A 11 6.09 23.12 8.48
N LEU A 12 6.33 22.35 9.55
CA LEU A 12 5.47 22.34 10.74
C LEU A 12 5.34 23.73 11.37
N ASN A 13 6.48 24.39 11.62
CA ASN A 13 6.50 25.69 12.29
C ASN A 13 5.90 26.83 11.45
N ALA A 14 5.89 26.69 10.13
CA ALA A 14 5.27 27.66 9.23
C ALA A 14 3.77 27.41 9.03
N GLY A 15 3.17 26.49 9.80
CA GLY A 15 1.71 26.25 9.83
C GLY A 15 1.18 25.45 8.65
N TYR A 16 2.07 24.90 7.81
CA TYR A 16 1.66 24.08 6.67
C TYR A 16 0.93 22.80 7.10
N TYR A 17 1.13 22.32 8.33
CA TYR A 17 0.42 21.16 8.86
C TYR A 17 -0.73 21.50 9.81
N ASP A 18 -1.01 22.78 10.06
CA ASP A 18 -2.08 23.18 10.99
C ASP A 18 -3.46 22.80 10.42
N GLU A 19 -4.38 22.40 11.30
CA GLU A 19 -5.74 21.99 10.93
C GLU A 19 -6.64 23.17 10.54
N GLU A 20 -6.33 24.38 11.02
CA GLU A 20 -7.14 25.58 10.80
C GLU A 20 -6.68 26.42 9.59
N GLY A 21 -5.50 26.10 9.02
CA GLY A 21 -4.90 26.83 7.90
C GLY A 21 -5.23 26.23 6.54
N GLN A 22 -5.46 27.08 5.54
CA GLN A 22 -5.61 26.69 4.14
C GLN A 22 -4.27 26.14 3.64
N PHE A 23 -4.10 24.83 3.71
CA PHE A 23 -2.92 24.16 3.16
C PHE A 23 -3.07 24.04 1.65
N ASP A 24 -2.79 25.13 0.96
CA ASP A 24 -2.58 25.07 -0.47
C ASP A 24 -1.25 24.37 -0.76
N VAL A 25 -1.20 23.61 -1.85
CA VAL A 25 0.07 23.09 -2.39
C VAL A 25 0.91 24.32 -2.76
N SER A 26 1.72 24.81 -1.82
CA SER A 26 2.56 25.98 -2.04
C SER A 26 3.84 25.59 -2.76
N GLU A 27 4.41 26.53 -3.49
CA GLU A 27 5.70 26.38 -4.14
C GLU A 27 6.79 25.95 -3.13
N GLU A 28 6.69 26.40 -1.88
CA GLU A 28 7.65 26.08 -0.82
C GLU A 28 7.62 24.60 -0.42
N VAL A 29 6.44 23.97 -0.38
CA VAL A 29 6.33 22.53 -0.11
C VAL A 29 7.00 21.74 -1.24
N CYS A 30 6.76 22.13 -2.49
CA CYS A 30 7.40 21.52 -3.66
C CYS A 30 8.93 21.70 -3.63
N ILE A 31 9.41 22.90 -3.28
CA ILE A 31 10.84 23.19 -3.12
C ILE A 31 11.45 22.30 -2.03
N VAL A 32 10.78 22.13 -0.88
CA VAL A 32 11.29 21.28 0.19
C VAL A 32 11.37 19.81 -0.23
N ILE A 33 10.35 19.27 -0.91
CA ILE A 33 10.38 17.91 -1.45
C ILE A 33 11.54 17.76 -2.45
N ASN A 34 11.69 18.71 -3.38
CA ASN A 34 12.76 18.70 -4.37
C ASN A 34 14.14 18.79 -3.72
N ASN A 35 14.30 19.59 -2.67
CA ASN A 35 15.54 19.71 -1.92
C ASN A 35 15.89 18.42 -1.18
N MET A 36 14.89 17.72 -0.61
CA MET A 36 15.11 16.41 0.00
C MET A 36 15.50 15.36 -1.04
N GLU A 37 14.84 15.35 -2.20
CA GLU A 37 15.17 14.46 -3.32
C GLU A 37 16.57 14.76 -3.89
N TYR A 38 16.97 16.03 -3.94
CA TYR A 38 18.32 16.42 -4.32
C TYR A 38 19.36 15.85 -3.35
N VAL A 39 19.12 15.97 -2.03
CA VAL A 39 20.01 15.38 -1.01
C VAL A 39 20.06 13.86 -1.16
N ARG A 40 18.93 13.20 -1.39
CA ARG A 40 18.88 11.76 -1.65
C ARG A 40 19.75 11.36 -2.85
N ARG A 41 19.65 12.10 -3.95
CA ARG A 41 20.46 11.85 -5.16
C ARG A 41 21.94 12.08 -4.92
N ALA A 42 22.31 13.03 -4.06
CA ALA A 42 23.68 13.27 -3.65
C ALA A 42 24.24 12.18 -2.71
N LEU A 43 23.39 11.49 -1.93
CA LEU A 43 23.82 10.35 -1.10
C LEU A 43 24.24 9.13 -1.92
N LYS A 44 23.65 8.93 -3.12
CA LYS A 44 23.97 7.79 -3.99
C LYS A 44 25.44 7.74 -4.43
N PRO A 45 26.03 8.77 -5.06
CA PRO A 45 27.44 8.72 -5.48
C PRO A 45 28.42 8.76 -4.30
N LEU A 46 27.96 9.15 -3.11
CA LEU A 46 28.80 9.40 -1.94
C LEU A 46 29.60 8.16 -1.48
N HIS A 47 29.08 6.94 -1.69
CA HIS A 47 29.84 5.70 -1.44
C HIS A 47 31.13 5.61 -2.28
N ASN A 48 31.12 6.13 -3.51
CA ASN A 48 32.25 6.10 -4.43
C ASN A 48 33.15 7.32 -4.24
N GLU A 49 32.57 8.49 -3.99
CA GLU A 49 33.31 9.75 -3.82
C GLU A 49 34.13 9.80 -2.52
N LEU A 50 33.71 9.08 -1.48
CA LEU A 50 34.43 9.02 -0.22
C LEU A 50 35.72 8.18 -0.27
N GLU A 51 36.01 7.50 -1.39
CA GLU A 51 37.14 6.57 -1.51
C GLU A 51 37.21 5.65 -0.29
N LEU A 52 36.09 5.02 0.07
CA LEU A 52 36.00 4.21 1.28
C LEU A 52 36.95 3.01 1.26
N GLU A 53 37.25 2.46 0.09
CA GLU A 53 38.11 1.29 -0.02
C GLU A 53 39.56 1.50 0.44
N PRO A 54 40.27 2.58 0.08
CA PRO A 54 41.59 2.83 0.65
C PRO A 54 41.58 3.07 2.18
N ILE A 55 40.50 3.63 2.73
CA ILE A 55 40.34 3.79 4.19
C ILE A 55 40.13 2.42 4.85
N VAL A 56 39.26 1.60 4.29
CA VAL A 56 38.99 0.24 4.79
C VAL A 56 40.25 -0.63 4.69
N ALA A 57 41.03 -0.50 3.61
CA ALA A 57 42.31 -1.18 3.45
C ALA A 57 43.37 -0.71 4.48
N ALA A 58 43.38 0.58 4.84
CA ALA A 58 44.24 1.07 5.91
C ALA A 58 43.84 0.51 7.29
N ILE A 59 42.54 0.35 7.54
CA ILE A 59 42.01 -0.28 8.76
C ILE A 59 42.33 -1.78 8.79
N GLU A 60 42.25 -2.46 7.64
CA GLU A 60 42.63 -3.86 7.49
C GLU A 60 44.10 -4.10 7.87
N GLN A 61 45.00 -3.21 7.43
CA GLN A 61 46.41 -3.28 7.78
C GLN A 61 46.70 -2.98 9.25
N ALA A 62 45.92 -2.12 9.89
CA ALA A 62 46.14 -1.69 11.27
C ALA A 62 45.49 -2.61 12.33
N GLU A 63 44.26 -3.04 12.08
CA GLU A 63 43.41 -3.75 13.06
C GLU A 63 42.90 -5.13 12.58
N GLY A 64 43.20 -5.49 11.33
CA GLY A 64 42.85 -6.78 10.74
C GLY A 64 41.50 -6.80 10.00
N ASP A 65 41.31 -7.86 9.22
CA ASP A 65 40.22 -8.05 8.25
C ASP A 65 38.81 -7.91 8.86
N ARG A 66 38.62 -8.44 10.08
CA ARG A 66 37.33 -8.32 10.80
C ARG A 66 36.96 -6.89 11.16
N ALA A 67 37.92 -6.00 11.41
CA ALA A 67 37.66 -4.60 11.72
C ALA A 67 37.29 -3.82 10.44
N ALA A 68 37.98 -4.11 9.35
CA ALA A 68 37.72 -3.57 8.02
C ALA A 68 36.31 -3.91 7.53
N ASP A 69 35.90 -5.18 7.62
CA ASP A 69 34.55 -5.63 7.25
C ASP A 69 33.45 -4.96 8.07
N LYS A 70 33.66 -4.81 9.39
CA LYS A 70 32.73 -4.09 10.25
C LYS A 70 32.62 -2.62 9.87
N CYS A 71 33.73 -1.97 9.54
CA CYS A 71 33.75 -0.58 9.09
C CYS A 71 32.96 -0.42 7.78
N ARG A 72 33.22 -1.29 6.80
CA ARG A 72 32.51 -1.30 5.50
C ARG A 72 31.01 -1.50 5.69
N ALA A 73 30.61 -2.51 6.47
CA ALA A 73 29.21 -2.78 6.77
C ALA A 73 28.52 -1.62 7.51
N ALA A 74 29.20 -1.00 8.48
CA ALA A 74 28.66 0.15 9.21
C ALA A 74 28.44 1.35 8.28
N PHE A 75 29.39 1.64 7.38
CA PHE A 75 29.25 2.74 6.42
C PHE A 75 28.12 2.50 5.42
N GLN A 76 28.01 1.28 4.89
CA GLN A 76 26.91 0.90 3.99
C GLN A 76 25.56 1.02 4.69
N ALA A 77 25.45 0.53 5.93
CA ALA A 77 24.24 0.66 6.72
C ALA A 77 23.88 2.13 6.99
N LEU A 78 24.85 2.99 7.30
CA LEU A 78 24.62 4.42 7.51
C LEU A 78 24.07 5.12 6.25
N LEU A 79 24.67 4.85 5.09
CA LEU A 79 24.21 5.41 3.82
C LEU A 79 22.83 4.89 3.43
N HIS A 80 22.58 3.60 3.62
CA HIS A 80 21.28 2.98 3.35
C HIS A 80 20.20 3.57 4.25
N ASN A 81 20.43 3.63 5.57
CA ASN A 81 19.49 4.24 6.50
C ASN A 81 19.25 5.72 6.15
N ALA A 82 20.30 6.45 5.73
CA ALA A 82 20.17 7.84 5.30
C ALA A 82 19.30 8.02 4.04
N ASP A 83 19.40 7.12 3.06
CA ASP A 83 18.48 7.11 1.91
C ASP A 83 17.05 6.84 2.40
N GLU A 84 16.87 5.84 3.27
CA GLU A 84 15.56 5.43 3.76
C GLU A 84 14.83 6.52 4.53
N ASP A 85 15.40 7.21 5.54
CA ASP A 85 14.58 8.24 6.21
C ASP A 85 14.35 9.48 5.34
N VAL A 86 15.22 9.80 4.37
CA VAL A 86 14.93 10.89 3.42
C VAL A 86 13.71 10.53 2.58
N VAL A 87 13.64 9.29 2.09
CA VAL A 87 12.45 8.77 1.38
C VAL A 87 11.23 8.77 2.27
N HIS A 88 11.36 8.25 3.49
CA HIS A 88 10.27 8.20 4.44
C HIS A 88 9.70 9.60 4.68
N LYS A 89 10.55 10.60 4.88
CA LYS A 89 10.14 11.98 5.14
C LYS A 89 9.46 12.63 3.93
N ILE A 90 9.97 12.42 2.72
CA ILE A 90 9.31 12.85 1.48
C ILE A 90 7.91 12.24 1.39
N LEU A 91 7.79 10.93 1.61
CA LEU A 91 6.50 10.23 1.58
C LEU A 91 5.53 10.73 2.65
N THR A 92 6.01 11.06 3.86
CA THR A 92 5.18 11.66 4.91
C THR A 92 4.60 13.01 4.47
N ILE A 93 5.42 13.87 3.84
CA ILE A 93 4.96 15.18 3.35
C ILE A 93 3.88 14.99 2.27
N ILE A 94 4.12 14.07 1.32
CA ILE A 94 3.17 13.75 0.24
C ILE A 94 1.86 13.14 0.78
N ALA A 95 1.94 12.29 1.80
CA ALA A 95 0.76 11.73 2.45
C ALA A 95 -0.09 12.84 3.08
N GLY A 96 0.55 13.80 3.78
CA GLY A 96 -0.15 14.95 4.36
C GLY A 96 -0.84 15.84 3.31
N LEU A 97 -0.23 16.03 2.14
CA LEU A 97 -0.87 16.72 0.99
C LEU A 97 -2.14 15.98 0.52
N SER A 98 -2.07 14.65 0.50
CA SER A 98 -3.18 13.82 0.02
C SER A 98 -4.35 13.81 1.00
N GLU A 99 -4.07 13.76 2.31
CA GLU A 99 -5.07 13.80 3.38
C GLU A 99 -5.81 15.15 3.40
N LYS A 100 -5.08 16.26 3.30
CA LYS A 100 -5.67 17.60 3.27
C LYS A 100 -6.45 17.90 1.98
N ALA A 101 -6.05 17.34 0.84
CA ALA A 101 -6.85 17.43 -0.39
C ALA A 101 -8.19 16.66 -0.30
N LEU A 102 -8.22 15.57 0.48
CA LEU A 102 -9.43 14.77 0.69
C LEU A 102 -10.33 15.31 1.81
N GLY A 103 -9.77 16.08 2.76
CA GLY A 103 -10.50 16.69 3.87
C GLY A 103 -11.75 17.49 3.44
N PRO A 104 -11.65 18.49 2.56
CA PRO A 104 -12.80 19.28 2.12
C PRO A 104 -13.91 18.45 1.45
N LEU A 105 -13.54 17.38 0.72
CA LEU A 105 -14.51 16.47 0.11
C LEU A 105 -15.27 15.68 1.18
N ILE A 106 -14.56 15.21 2.20
CA ILE A 106 -15.12 14.51 3.35
C ILE A 106 -16.05 15.44 4.14
N ASP A 107 -15.63 16.67 4.42
CA ASP A 107 -16.41 17.65 5.17
C ASP A 107 -17.66 18.07 4.40
N TYR A 108 -17.54 18.23 3.08
CA TYR A 108 -18.68 18.47 2.20
C TYR A 108 -19.68 17.33 2.25
N LEU A 109 -19.22 16.07 2.14
CA LEU A 109 -20.09 14.90 2.25
C LEU A 109 -20.76 14.84 3.63
N ASP A 110 -20.04 15.10 4.71
CA ASP A 110 -20.59 15.07 6.07
C ASP A 110 -21.68 16.13 6.29
N SER A 111 -21.43 17.37 5.88
CA SER A 111 -22.38 18.48 6.00
C SER A 111 -23.67 18.21 5.21
N ASN A 112 -23.53 17.71 3.99
CA ASN A 112 -24.69 17.35 3.16
C ASN A 112 -25.46 16.16 3.73
N LEU A 113 -24.77 15.11 4.18
CA LEU A 113 -25.42 13.95 4.79
C LEU A 113 -26.15 14.31 6.08
N ARG A 114 -25.60 15.22 6.89
CA ARG A 114 -26.27 15.75 8.09
C ARG A 114 -27.54 16.52 7.73
N THR A 115 -27.46 17.41 6.76
CA THR A 115 -28.63 18.18 6.28
C THR A 115 -29.73 17.25 5.76
N LEU A 116 -29.35 16.22 4.97
CA LEU A 116 -30.27 15.19 4.47
C LEU A 116 -30.88 14.36 5.60
N TYR A 117 -30.11 14.05 6.64
CA TYR A 117 -30.60 13.30 7.81
C TYR A 117 -31.66 14.08 8.59
N GLU A 118 -31.43 15.38 8.80
CA GLU A 118 -32.35 16.26 9.52
C GLU A 118 -33.62 16.57 8.73
N SER A 119 -33.51 16.64 7.40
CA SER A 119 -34.60 17.09 6.51
C SER A 119 -35.45 15.96 5.93
N LEU A 120 -34.92 14.73 5.84
CA LEU A 120 -35.62 13.60 5.23
C LEU A 120 -36.22 12.64 6.27
N MET A 121 -37.38 12.09 5.94
CA MET A 121 -37.90 10.90 6.62
C MET A 121 -36.87 9.76 6.53
N LYS A 122 -36.70 9.01 7.63
CA LYS A 122 -35.67 7.95 7.75
C LYS A 122 -35.57 7.03 6.53
N VAL A 123 -36.70 6.57 6.00
CA VAL A 123 -36.73 5.69 4.82
C VAL A 123 -36.14 6.35 3.58
N ASN A 124 -36.42 7.64 3.37
CA ASN A 124 -35.88 8.39 2.24
C ASN A 124 -34.40 8.73 2.45
N PHE A 125 -34.01 9.08 3.68
CA PHE A 125 -32.60 9.25 4.01
C PHE A 125 -31.78 7.99 3.70
N TYR A 126 -32.25 6.80 4.10
CA TYR A 126 -31.54 5.55 3.83
C TYR A 126 -31.42 5.24 2.34
N ARG A 127 -32.47 5.53 1.54
CA ARG A 127 -32.41 5.38 0.07
C ARG A 127 -31.39 6.33 -0.56
N THR A 128 -31.39 7.59 -0.12
CA THR A 128 -30.43 8.59 -0.60
C THR A 128 -29.00 8.24 -0.18
N LEU A 129 -28.78 7.81 1.06
CA LEU A 129 -27.48 7.37 1.56
C LEU A 129 -26.93 6.18 0.77
N GLU A 130 -27.78 5.19 0.45
CA GLU A 130 -27.38 4.06 -0.37
C GLU A 130 -26.98 4.48 -1.80
N ALA A 131 -27.70 5.43 -2.40
CA ALA A 131 -27.35 5.97 -3.71
C ALA A 131 -26.00 6.71 -3.68
N VAL A 132 -25.78 7.58 -2.69
CA VAL A 132 -24.51 8.30 -2.49
C VAL A 132 -23.36 7.31 -2.28
N TRP A 133 -23.56 6.28 -1.43
CA TRP A 133 -22.56 5.26 -1.16
C TRP A 133 -22.13 4.48 -2.42
N ARG A 134 -23.08 4.13 -3.29
CA ARG A 134 -22.78 3.46 -4.56
C ARG A 134 -21.90 4.31 -5.47
N VAL A 135 -22.23 5.59 -5.60
CA VAL A 135 -21.44 6.53 -6.42
C VAL A 135 -20.04 6.70 -5.83
N VAL A 136 -19.91 6.93 -4.52
CA VAL A 136 -18.61 7.06 -3.85
C VAL A 136 -17.75 5.80 -4.03
N LEU A 137 -18.33 4.60 -3.85
CA LEU A 137 -17.61 3.35 -4.07
C LEU A 137 -17.14 3.18 -5.52
N GLN A 138 -17.98 3.54 -6.49
CA GLN A 138 -17.64 3.45 -7.90
C GLN A 138 -16.47 4.38 -8.25
N GLU A 139 -16.53 5.63 -7.81
CA GLU A 139 -15.47 6.62 -8.05
C GLU A 139 -14.17 6.24 -7.34
N LEU A 140 -14.24 5.74 -6.11
CA LEU A 140 -13.05 5.23 -5.39
C LEU A 140 -12.43 4.02 -6.11
N MET A 141 -13.25 3.11 -6.63
CA MET A 141 -12.77 1.94 -7.37
C MET A 141 -12.13 2.33 -8.71
N LEU A 142 -12.73 3.26 -9.45
CA LEU A 142 -12.15 3.82 -10.68
C LEU A 142 -10.82 4.51 -10.38
N THR A 143 -10.79 5.34 -9.33
CA THR A 143 -9.57 6.05 -8.92
C THR A 143 -8.47 5.07 -8.50
N ALA A 144 -8.78 4.05 -7.71
CA ALA A 144 -7.82 3.03 -7.30
C ALA A 144 -7.25 2.26 -8.51
N ARG A 145 -8.10 1.86 -9.46
CA ARG A 145 -7.68 1.18 -10.69
C ARG A 145 -6.84 2.05 -11.62
N ASN A 146 -7.16 3.34 -11.74
CA ASN A 146 -6.42 4.24 -12.61
C ASN A 146 -5.06 4.66 -12.04
N ASN A 147 -4.84 4.47 -10.75
CA ASN A 147 -3.58 4.79 -10.06
C ASN A 147 -2.74 3.53 -9.74
N LEU A 148 -2.79 2.50 -10.59
CA LEU A 148 -1.97 1.28 -10.48
C LEU A 148 -0.48 1.61 -10.36
N GLY A 149 0.08 1.38 -9.16
CA GLY A 149 1.51 1.56 -8.86
C GLY A 149 1.86 2.74 -7.95
N VAL A 150 0.91 3.63 -7.65
CA VAL A 150 1.13 4.73 -6.68
C VAL A 150 0.66 4.25 -5.30
N ARG A 151 1.54 4.32 -4.28
CA ARG A 151 1.18 3.98 -2.88
C ARG A 151 -0.04 4.81 -2.48
N ALA A 152 -1.19 4.14 -2.31
CA ALA A 152 -2.51 4.73 -2.08
C ALA A 152 -2.67 5.31 -0.66
N GLY A 153 -1.73 6.15 -0.22
CA GLY A 153 -1.68 6.71 1.13
C GLY A 153 -2.93 7.51 1.50
N GLY A 154 -3.52 8.25 0.55
CA GLY A 154 -4.68 9.11 0.79
C GLY A 154 -6.06 8.47 0.60
N LEU A 155 -6.23 7.52 -0.32
CA LEU A 155 -7.56 6.99 -0.70
C LEU A 155 -8.22 6.14 0.39
N LEU A 156 -7.39 5.51 1.23
CA LEU A 156 -7.83 4.59 2.28
C LEU A 156 -8.44 5.29 3.50
N PRO A 157 -7.83 6.34 4.05
CA PRO A 157 -8.46 7.17 5.09
C PRO A 157 -9.86 7.65 4.68
N ALA A 158 -10.02 8.16 3.44
CA ALA A 158 -11.31 8.63 2.94
C ALA A 158 -12.35 7.51 2.84
N ALA A 159 -11.97 6.35 2.27
CA ALA A 159 -12.87 5.19 2.16
C ALA A 159 -13.28 4.64 3.54
N VAL A 160 -12.34 4.56 4.49
CA VAL A 160 -12.56 4.04 5.84
C VAL A 160 -13.39 4.99 6.69
N LEU A 161 -13.18 6.31 6.57
CA LEU A 161 -13.96 7.31 7.31
C LEU A 161 -15.42 7.34 6.85
N VAL A 162 -15.67 7.32 5.54
CA VAL A 162 -17.03 7.27 4.97
C VAL A 162 -17.73 5.97 5.38
N ALA A 163 -17.04 4.82 5.32
CA ALA A 163 -17.57 3.54 5.78
C ALA A 163 -17.84 3.52 7.30
N GLY A 164 -16.94 4.08 8.11
CA GLY A 164 -17.04 4.14 9.57
C GLY A 164 -18.23 4.97 10.06
N ARG A 165 -18.50 6.12 9.43
CA ARG A 165 -19.65 6.97 9.78
C ARG A 165 -20.98 6.37 9.36
N ALA A 166 -21.04 5.71 8.19
CA ALA A 166 -22.23 4.99 7.78
C ALA A 166 -22.54 3.78 8.70
N ALA A 167 -21.52 3.15 9.30
CA ALA A 167 -21.70 2.11 10.32
C ALA A 167 -22.13 2.67 11.69
N GLY A 168 -21.63 3.86 12.09
CA GLY A 168 -21.94 4.51 13.37
C GLY A 168 -23.42 4.93 13.54
N VAL A 169 -24.14 5.18 12.45
CA VAL A 169 -25.58 5.54 12.44
C VAL A 169 -26.51 4.33 12.71
N SER A 170 -25.98 3.10 12.75
CA SER A 170 -26.76 1.86 12.83
C SER A 170 -27.06 1.35 14.25
N SER A 171 -26.78 2.11 15.31
CA SER A 171 -26.87 1.69 16.72
C SER A 171 -28.30 1.61 17.30
N THR A 172 -29.33 1.34 16.50
CA THR A 172 -30.67 0.99 16.99
C THR A 172 -31.06 -0.42 16.53
N ARG A 173 -31.36 -1.30 17.48
CA ARG A 173 -31.48 -2.77 17.36
C ARG A 173 -32.49 -3.30 16.31
N ARG A 174 -33.23 -2.43 15.61
CA ARG A 174 -34.25 -2.77 14.60
C ARG A 174 -33.89 -2.36 13.16
N THR A 175 -32.88 -1.50 12.96
CA THR A 175 -32.36 -1.06 11.64
C THR A 175 -31.05 -1.75 11.24
N ARG A 176 -30.52 -2.63 12.09
CA ARG A 176 -29.31 -3.46 11.86
C ARG A 176 -29.37 -4.35 10.61
N ALA A 177 -30.56 -4.66 10.11
CA ALA A 177 -30.74 -5.60 9.00
C ALA A 177 -30.47 -5.00 7.60
N LEU A 178 -30.57 -3.67 7.45
CA LEU A 178 -30.42 -3.00 6.15
C LEU A 178 -29.02 -2.35 5.95
N SER A 179 -28.33 -2.00 7.03
CA SER A 179 -27.09 -1.21 6.97
C SER A 179 -25.81 -2.03 6.74
N LEU A 180 -25.73 -3.29 7.19
CA LEU A 180 -24.48 -4.07 7.13
C LEU A 180 -24.24 -4.80 5.80
N LYS A 181 -25.30 -5.21 5.10
CA LYS A 181 -25.20 -5.94 3.81
C LYS A 181 -24.86 -5.02 2.62
N SER A 182 -25.31 -3.77 2.64
CA SER A 182 -24.98 -2.77 1.61
C SER A 182 -23.63 -2.09 1.85
N LEU A 183 -23.18 -1.96 3.12
CA LEU A 183 -21.83 -1.50 3.44
C LEU A 183 -20.77 -2.52 3.01
N HIS A 184 -20.97 -3.81 3.33
CA HIS A 184 -20.14 -4.91 2.85
C HIS A 184 -20.66 -5.49 1.51
N SER A 185 -21.08 -4.61 0.61
CA SER A 185 -21.48 -5.01 -0.73
C SER A 185 -20.28 -5.58 -1.50
N LEU A 186 -20.54 -6.40 -2.53
CA LEU A 186 -19.49 -6.96 -3.39
C LEU A 186 -18.52 -5.87 -3.92
N PRO A 187 -18.98 -4.68 -4.36
CA PRO A 187 -18.09 -3.60 -4.78
C PRO A 187 -17.17 -3.08 -3.67
N TYR A 188 -17.64 -3.04 -2.42
CA TYR A 188 -16.78 -2.67 -1.28
C TYR A 188 -15.73 -3.75 -1.01
N GLN A 189 -16.10 -5.03 -1.09
CA GLN A 189 -15.14 -6.13 -0.90
C GLN A 189 -14.08 -6.16 -2.00
N ASP A 190 -14.48 -5.87 -3.24
CA ASP A 190 -13.55 -5.75 -4.36
C ASP A 190 -12.60 -4.56 -4.20
N LEU A 191 -13.11 -3.42 -3.72
CA LEU A 191 -12.30 -2.25 -3.39
C LEU A 191 -11.34 -2.54 -2.23
N ASP A 192 -11.80 -3.16 -1.15
CA ASP A 192 -10.96 -3.54 0.01
C ASP A 192 -9.86 -4.53 -0.40
N ARG A 193 -10.18 -5.53 -1.23
CA ARG A 193 -9.19 -6.46 -1.80
C ARG A 193 -8.16 -5.74 -2.66
N LEU A 194 -8.63 -4.86 -3.56
CA LEU A 194 -7.76 -4.07 -4.43
C LEU A 194 -6.80 -3.22 -3.60
N LEU A 195 -7.31 -2.52 -2.58
CA LEU A 195 -6.50 -1.68 -1.71
C LEU A 195 -5.51 -2.48 -0.84
N LYS A 196 -5.87 -3.69 -0.41
CA LYS A 196 -4.95 -4.62 0.25
C LYS A 196 -3.83 -5.06 -0.68
N LEU A 197 -4.15 -5.39 -1.93
CA LEU A 197 -3.14 -5.72 -2.95
C LEU A 197 -2.20 -4.53 -3.22
N HIS A 198 -2.71 -3.29 -3.22
CA HIS A 198 -1.86 -2.09 -3.37
C HIS A 198 -0.91 -1.83 -2.19
N LYS A 199 -1.19 -2.39 -1.01
CA LYS A 199 -0.39 -2.22 0.20
C LYS A 199 0.55 -3.38 0.48
N ALA A 200 0.32 -4.53 -0.15
CA ALA A 200 1.12 -5.73 0.03
C ALA A 200 2.50 -5.54 -0.61
N ASP A 201 3.55 -5.96 0.09
CA ASP A 201 4.89 -5.94 -0.47
C ASP A 201 5.01 -7.01 -1.58
N THR A 202 6.04 -6.90 -2.43
CA THR A 202 6.23 -7.83 -3.55
C THR A 202 6.29 -9.29 -3.07
N ALA A 203 6.87 -9.55 -1.90
CA ALA A 203 6.90 -10.88 -1.29
C ALA A 203 5.49 -11.39 -0.95
N ASP A 204 4.67 -10.57 -0.29
CA ASP A 204 3.29 -10.89 0.08
C ASP A 204 2.41 -11.12 -1.17
N LEU A 205 2.63 -10.34 -2.23
CA LEU A 205 1.92 -10.50 -3.50
C LEU A 205 2.28 -11.82 -4.19
N ILE A 206 3.55 -12.20 -4.17
CA ILE A 206 4.02 -13.49 -4.70
C ILE A 206 3.40 -14.63 -3.89
N GLU A 207 3.38 -14.53 -2.57
CA GLU A 207 2.76 -15.53 -1.70
C GLU A 207 1.24 -15.66 -1.98
N LEU A 208 0.52 -14.54 -2.01
CA LEU A 208 -0.91 -14.50 -2.33
C LEU A 208 -1.20 -15.09 -3.71
N TYR A 209 -0.38 -14.79 -4.71
CA TYR A 209 -0.50 -15.39 -6.05
C TYR A 209 -0.31 -16.90 -6.00
N CYS A 210 0.75 -17.39 -5.35
CA CYS A 210 1.02 -18.81 -5.20
C CYS A 210 -0.14 -19.54 -4.49
N LEU A 211 -0.66 -18.99 -3.40
CA LEU A 211 -1.81 -19.55 -2.68
C LEU A 211 -3.08 -19.57 -3.55
N HIS A 212 -3.34 -18.50 -4.30
CA HIS A 212 -4.48 -18.45 -5.23
C HIS A 212 -4.37 -19.52 -6.31
N ARG A 213 -3.17 -19.68 -6.89
CA ARG A 213 -2.88 -20.71 -7.90
C ARG A 213 -3.06 -22.13 -7.35
N LEU A 214 -2.67 -22.37 -6.10
CA LEU A 214 -2.89 -23.66 -5.43
C LEU A 214 -4.39 -23.95 -5.23
N ASP A 215 -5.17 -22.96 -4.78
CA ASP A 215 -6.61 -23.12 -4.58
C ASP A 215 -7.36 -23.31 -5.91
N GLU A 216 -6.97 -22.61 -6.98
CA GLU A 216 -7.48 -22.86 -8.34
C GLU A 216 -7.22 -24.29 -8.80
N GLN A 217 -5.99 -24.79 -8.60
CA GLN A 217 -5.63 -26.16 -8.93
C GLN A 217 -6.45 -27.17 -8.12
N GLN A 218 -6.63 -26.94 -6.82
CA GLN A 218 -7.45 -27.81 -5.96
C GLN A 218 -8.92 -27.81 -6.39
N ARG A 219 -9.50 -26.65 -6.69
CA ARG A 219 -10.88 -26.55 -7.20
C ARG A 219 -11.04 -27.24 -8.55
N GLN A 220 -10.08 -27.11 -9.46
CA GLN A 220 -10.09 -27.82 -10.74
C GLN A 220 -9.97 -29.34 -10.57
N ILE A 221 -9.15 -29.83 -9.65
CA ILE A 221 -9.05 -31.26 -9.33
C ILE A 221 -10.36 -31.79 -8.72
N GLN A 222 -11.00 -31.03 -7.83
CA GLN A 222 -12.26 -31.42 -7.20
C GLN A 222 -13.46 -31.36 -8.14
N ALA A 223 -13.48 -30.39 -9.06
CA ALA A 223 -14.56 -30.22 -10.04
C ALA A 223 -14.40 -31.07 -11.30
N ALA A 224 -13.20 -31.60 -11.58
CA ALA A 224 -12.95 -32.44 -12.72
C ALA A 224 -13.52 -33.85 -12.50
N THR A 225 -14.70 -34.11 -13.07
CA THR A 225 -14.99 -35.45 -13.58
C THR A 225 -14.05 -35.70 -14.77
N ALA A 226 -12.86 -36.21 -14.49
CA ALA A 226 -11.86 -36.54 -15.49
C ALA A 226 -12.06 -38.00 -15.93
N PRO A 227 -12.83 -38.30 -16.98
CA PRO A 227 -13.13 -39.68 -17.40
C PRO A 227 -11.88 -40.48 -17.76
N PHE A 228 -10.76 -39.81 -18.03
CA PHE A 228 -9.48 -40.42 -18.39
C PHE A 228 -8.37 -40.17 -17.35
N GLY A 229 -8.71 -39.62 -16.17
CA GLY A 229 -7.75 -39.26 -15.11
C GLY A 229 -7.09 -37.89 -15.31
N THR A 230 -6.29 -37.47 -14.34
CA THR A 230 -5.58 -36.18 -14.34
C THR A 230 -4.05 -36.39 -14.36
N LEU A 231 -3.35 -35.51 -15.09
CA LEU A 231 -1.89 -35.46 -15.18
C LEU A 231 -1.38 -34.25 -14.40
N THR A 232 -0.65 -34.48 -13.32
CA THR A 232 -0.02 -33.38 -12.56
C THR A 232 1.45 -33.32 -12.90
N VAL A 233 1.89 -32.17 -13.42
CA VAL A 233 3.30 -31.91 -13.75
C VAL A 233 3.87 -30.97 -12.69
N ARG A 234 4.88 -31.42 -11.95
CA ARG A 234 5.63 -30.58 -11.02
C ARG A 234 6.81 -29.94 -11.73
N LEU A 235 6.98 -28.64 -11.51
CA LEU A 235 8.10 -27.85 -11.99
C LEU A 235 8.95 -27.44 -10.80
N SER A 236 10.26 -27.57 -10.91
CA SER A 236 11.24 -27.07 -9.95
C SER A 236 12.18 -26.08 -10.64
N TYR A 237 12.51 -24.98 -9.96
CA TYR A 237 13.48 -24.02 -10.48
C TYR A 237 14.89 -24.45 -10.09
N ASN A 238 15.76 -24.66 -11.08
CA ASN A 238 17.16 -24.98 -10.85
C ASN A 238 17.99 -23.70 -10.85
N ALA A 239 18.37 -23.23 -9.66
CA ALA A 239 19.16 -22.01 -9.50
C ALA A 239 20.56 -22.09 -10.12
N ALA A 240 21.15 -23.29 -10.26
CA ALA A 240 22.48 -23.47 -10.85
C ALA A 240 22.47 -23.40 -12.39
N ALA A 241 21.32 -23.69 -13.01
CA ALA A 241 21.15 -23.70 -14.46
C ALA A 241 20.25 -22.57 -14.97
N GLU A 242 19.78 -21.70 -14.08
CA GLU A 242 18.83 -20.59 -14.33
C GLU A 242 17.60 -20.99 -15.15
N CYS A 243 17.13 -22.24 -15.00
CA CYS A 243 16.05 -22.79 -15.81
C CYS A 243 14.98 -23.52 -14.97
N LEU A 244 13.77 -23.60 -15.51
CA LEU A 244 12.68 -24.40 -14.96
C LEU A 244 12.82 -25.85 -15.44
N CYS A 245 13.01 -26.77 -14.51
CA CYS A 245 13.06 -28.20 -14.76
C CYS A 245 11.70 -28.84 -14.42
N VAL A 246 11.30 -29.84 -15.19
CA VAL A 246 10.16 -30.69 -14.83
C VAL A 246 10.69 -31.78 -13.90
N ASP A 247 10.09 -31.96 -12.72
CA ASP A 247 10.41 -33.08 -11.86
C ASP A 247 10.01 -34.38 -12.60
N ASP A 248 10.92 -35.35 -12.72
CA ASP A 248 10.70 -36.62 -13.45
C ASP A 248 9.58 -37.52 -12.87
N LYS A 249 8.90 -37.08 -11.81
CA LYS A 249 7.74 -37.75 -11.23
C LYS A 249 6.45 -37.17 -11.79
N ILE A 250 5.99 -37.80 -12.86
CA ILE A 250 4.64 -37.61 -13.39
C ILE A 250 3.70 -38.51 -12.57
N GLU A 251 2.84 -37.90 -11.75
CA GLU A 251 1.79 -38.64 -11.03
C GLU A 251 0.51 -38.66 -11.87
N ILE A 252 0.11 -39.85 -12.32
CA ILE A 252 -1.15 -40.08 -13.03
C ILE A 252 -2.17 -40.62 -12.03
N CYS A 253 -3.11 -39.77 -11.62
CA CYS A 253 -4.23 -40.19 -10.80
C CYS A 253 -5.34 -40.73 -11.73
N LYS A 254 -5.43 -42.05 -11.88
CA LYS A 254 -6.60 -42.69 -12.50
C LYS A 254 -7.72 -42.81 -11.46
N THR A 255 -8.82 -42.10 -11.68
CA THR A 255 -10.08 -42.40 -11.00
C THR A 255 -10.60 -43.72 -11.57
N LEU A 256 -10.51 -44.80 -10.80
CA LEU A 256 -11.09 -46.09 -11.15
C LEU A 256 -12.61 -45.90 -11.27
N ILE A 257 -13.11 -45.85 -12.50
CA ILE A 257 -14.53 -46.02 -12.80
C ILE A 257 -14.81 -47.52 -12.60
N THR A 258 -15.46 -47.87 -11.49
CA THR A 258 -16.26 -49.10 -11.37
C THR A 258 -17.67 -48.83 -11.81
#